data_AF-A0A090NMM3-F1
#
_entry.id   AF-A0A090NMM3-F1
#
_cell.length_a   1.000
_cell.length_b   1.000
_cell.length_c   1.000
_cell.angle_alpha   90.00
_cell.angle_beta   90.00
_cell.angle_gamma   90.00
#
_symmetry.space_group_name_H-M   'P 1'
#
loop_
_entity.id
_entity.type
_entity.pdbx_description
1 polymer ?
#
loop_
_entity_poly.entity_id
_entity_poly.type
_entity_poly.pdbx_seq_one_letter_code
_entity_poly.pdbx_strand_id
1 'polypeptide(L)'
;MIARWFWREWSSPSLLIVWLALSLAVACVLALGNISDRMEKGLSQQSREFMAGDRALRSSREVPQAWLEEAQKRGLKVGKQLTFATMTFAGDTPQLANVKAVDDIYPMYGDLQTNPPGLKPQAGSVLLAPRLMALLNLKTGDTIDVGDATLRIAGEVIQEPDSGFNPFQMAPRLMMNLADVDKTGAVQPGSRVTWRYKFGGNENQLDGYEKWLLPQLKPEQRWYGLEQDEGALGRSMERSQQFLLLSALLTLLLAVAAVAVAMNHYCRRSLRSGGDPQNAGGRARATA
;
A
#
# COMPACT_ATOMS: atom_id res chain seq x y z
N MET A 1 42.15 5.75 38.29
CA MET A 1 43.36 5.70 37.42
C MET A 1 43.12 4.94 36.12
N ILE A 2 42.33 3.86 36.12
CA ILE A 2 41.97 3.08 34.91
C ILE A 2 41.25 3.91 33.84
N ALA A 3 40.33 4.81 34.21
CA ALA A 3 39.59 5.65 33.26
C ALA A 3 40.47 6.60 32.43
N ARG A 4 41.54 7.17 33.01
CA ARG A 4 42.49 8.05 32.28
C ARG A 4 43.38 7.28 31.31
N TRP A 5 43.71 6.03 31.63
CA TRP A 5 44.48 5.15 30.75
C TRP A 5 43.61 4.68 29.58
N PHE A 6 42.36 4.30 29.87
CA PHE A 6 41.34 3.95 28.87
C PHE A 6 41.07 5.10 27.89
N TRP A 7 40.96 6.34 28.38
CA TRP A 7 40.74 7.53 27.54
C TRP A 7 41.94 7.85 26.64
N ARG A 8 43.16 7.56 27.11
CA ARG A 8 44.39 7.76 26.33
C ARG A 8 44.60 6.66 25.27
N GLU A 9 44.21 5.43 25.60
CA GLU A 9 44.25 4.29 24.67
C GLU A 9 43.15 4.38 23.60
N TRP A 10 42.00 5.00 23.93
CA TRP A 10 40.93 5.32 22.99
C TRP A 10 41.41 6.31 21.90
N SER A 11 42.35 7.20 22.22
CA SER A 11 42.99 8.09 21.23
C SER A 11 44.09 7.42 20.41
N SER A 12 44.35 6.12 20.57
CA SER A 12 45.25 5.41 19.66
C SER A 12 44.60 5.35 18.26
N PRO A 13 45.32 5.71 17.18
CA PRO A 13 44.76 5.74 15.82
C PRO A 13 44.14 4.41 15.39
N SER A 14 44.65 3.29 15.92
CA SER A 14 44.12 1.96 15.64
C SER A 14 42.75 1.68 16.27
N LEU A 15 42.49 2.11 17.51
CA LEU A 15 41.17 1.89 18.14
C LEU A 15 40.09 2.78 17.51
N LEU A 16 40.46 4.00 17.12
CA LEU A 16 39.55 4.91 16.41
C LEU A 16 39.08 4.31 15.08
N ILE A 17 39.96 3.66 14.33
CA ILE A 17 39.58 3.00 13.06
C ILE A 17 38.60 1.85 13.30
N VAL A 18 38.82 1.02 14.32
CA VAL A 18 37.90 -0.09 14.65
C VAL A 18 36.55 0.42 15.15
N TRP A 19 36.55 1.46 15.98
CA TRP A 19 35.33 2.08 16.49
C TRP A 19 34.52 2.78 15.39
N LEU A 20 35.20 3.48 14.46
CA LEU A 20 34.58 4.07 13.27
C LEU A 20 33.99 2.99 12.35
N ALA A 21 34.70 1.88 12.12
CA ALA A 21 34.20 0.78 11.31
C ALA A 21 32.96 0.12 11.95
N LEU A 22 32.97 -0.10 13.27
CA LEU A 22 31.84 -0.69 13.99
C LEU A 22 30.62 0.25 14.02
N SER A 23 30.83 1.54 14.31
CA SER A 23 29.75 2.52 14.32
C SER A 23 29.15 2.73 12.93
N LEU A 24 29.98 2.74 11.88
CA LEU A 24 29.52 2.78 10.49
C LEU A 24 28.67 1.54 10.15
N ALA A 25 29.10 0.35 10.56
CA ALA A 25 28.34 -0.88 10.34
C ALA A 25 26.96 -0.84 11.03
N VAL A 26 26.92 -0.44 12.31
CA VAL A 26 25.66 -0.31 13.06
C VAL A 26 24.76 0.78 12.47
N ALA A 27 25.33 1.92 12.07
CA ALA A 27 24.59 3.00 11.43
C ALA A 27 23.98 2.55 10.09
N CYS A 28 24.70 1.79 9.27
CA CYS A 28 24.17 1.21 8.04
C CYS A 28 23.00 0.27 8.30
N VAL A 29 23.08 -0.60 9.31
CA VAL A 29 21.98 -1.52 9.66
C VAL A 29 20.75 -0.76 10.17
N LEU A 30 20.94 0.23 11.05
CA LEU A 30 19.83 1.06 11.56
C LEU A 30 19.19 1.93 10.47
N ALA A 31 19.99 2.52 9.58
CA ALA A 31 19.50 3.30 8.45
C ALA A 31 18.65 2.43 7.50
N LEU A 32 19.08 1.19 7.28
CA LEU A 32 18.39 0.24 6.41
C LEU A 32 17.10 -0.31 7.06
N GLY A 33 17.09 -0.57 8.36
CA GLY A 33 15.85 -0.90 9.07
C GLY A 33 14.84 0.25 9.02
N ASN A 34 15.30 1.47 9.30
CA ASN A 34 14.43 2.65 9.28
C ASN A 34 13.89 3.00 7.88
N ILE A 35 14.65 2.79 6.81
CA ILE A 35 14.14 3.02 5.45
C ILE A 35 13.08 1.97 5.10
N SER A 36 13.29 0.71 5.47
CA SER A 36 12.30 -0.36 5.27
C SER A 36 10.99 -0.07 6.01
N ASP A 37 11.04 0.24 7.31
CA ASP A 37 9.84 0.55 8.10
C ASP A 37 9.08 1.76 7.57
N ARG A 38 9.80 2.79 7.11
CA ARG A 38 9.18 4.00 6.54
C ARG A 38 8.57 3.73 5.17
N MET A 39 9.23 2.93 4.33
CA MET A 39 8.67 2.51 3.05
C MET A 39 7.39 1.71 3.29
N GLU A 40 7.41 0.71 4.17
CA GLU A 40 6.25 -0.11 4.50
C GLU A 40 5.06 0.73 5.01
N LYS A 41 5.32 1.64 5.95
CA LYS A 41 4.28 2.55 6.48
C LYS A 41 3.74 3.50 5.41
N GLY A 42 4.62 4.15 4.65
CA GLY A 42 4.21 5.06 3.57
C GLY A 42 3.38 4.37 2.50
N LEU A 43 3.76 3.14 2.15
CA LEU A 43 3.04 2.32 1.18
C LEU A 43 1.71 1.83 1.72
N SER A 44 1.64 1.36 2.97
CA SER A 44 0.37 0.95 3.57
C SER A 44 -0.65 2.09 3.58
N GLN A 45 -0.20 3.33 3.78
CA GLN A 45 -1.05 4.50 3.74
C GLN A 45 -1.49 4.84 2.32
N GLN A 46 -0.58 4.81 1.35
CA GLN A 46 -0.90 5.04 -0.05
C GLN A 46 -1.78 3.92 -0.64
N SER A 47 -1.60 2.67 -0.22
CA SER A 47 -2.42 1.52 -0.59
C SER A 47 -3.84 1.62 -0.01
N ARG A 48 -4.01 2.18 1.20
CA ARG A 48 -5.36 2.46 1.76
C ARG A 48 -6.10 3.48 0.92
N GLU A 49 -5.41 4.52 0.47
CA GLU A 49 -5.95 5.51 -0.45
C GLU A 49 -6.33 4.85 -1.79
N PHE A 50 -5.46 4.02 -2.37
CA PHE A 50 -5.74 3.28 -3.60
C PHE A 50 -6.81 2.20 -3.47
N MET A 51 -7.02 1.62 -2.29
CA MET A 51 -8.12 0.68 -2.09
C MET A 51 -9.42 1.39 -1.69
N ALA A 52 -9.37 2.67 -1.33
CA ALA A 52 -10.46 3.40 -0.69
C ALA A 52 -11.07 2.63 0.51
N GLY A 53 -10.24 1.91 1.27
CA GLY A 53 -10.64 1.03 2.38
C GLY A 53 -9.43 0.34 3.06
N ASP A 54 -9.60 -0.14 4.29
CA ASP A 54 -8.58 -0.96 4.99
C ASP A 54 -8.64 -2.44 4.58
N ARG A 55 -9.86 -2.93 4.32
CA ARG A 55 -10.15 -4.27 3.77
C ARG A 55 -11.24 -4.16 2.72
N ALA A 56 -11.29 -5.09 1.77
CA ALA A 56 -12.33 -5.14 0.76
C ALA A 56 -12.87 -6.56 0.57
N LEU A 57 -14.20 -6.71 0.49
CA LEU A 57 -14.85 -7.94 0.09
C LEU A 57 -15.42 -7.76 -1.32
N ARG A 58 -14.99 -8.59 -2.26
CA ARG A 58 -15.57 -8.67 -3.60
C ARG A 58 -16.49 -9.87 -3.71
N SER A 59 -17.66 -9.66 -4.30
CA SER A 59 -18.60 -10.74 -4.61
C SER A 59 -19.27 -10.50 -5.95
N SER A 60 -19.70 -11.58 -6.60
CA SER A 60 -20.56 -11.53 -7.79
C SER A 60 -22.04 -11.33 -7.44
N ARG A 61 -22.40 -11.39 -6.15
CA ARG A 61 -23.77 -11.26 -5.63
C ARG A 61 -23.79 -10.38 -4.40
N GLU A 62 -24.97 -9.89 -4.04
CA GLU A 62 -25.12 -9.16 -2.79
C GLU A 62 -24.83 -10.08 -1.60
N VAL A 63 -24.05 -9.59 -0.64
CA VAL A 63 -23.74 -10.34 0.58
C VAL A 63 -24.90 -10.28 1.56
N PRO A 64 -25.07 -11.30 2.43
CA PRO A 64 -26.12 -11.26 3.45
C PRO A 64 -26.02 -10.00 4.32
N GLN A 65 -27.15 -9.32 4.53
CA GLN A 65 -27.23 -8.11 5.35
C GLN A 65 -26.66 -8.34 6.77
N ALA A 66 -26.83 -9.54 7.32
CA ALA A 66 -26.27 -9.95 8.60
C ALA A 66 -24.73 -9.77 8.70
N TRP A 67 -24.00 -9.94 7.60
CA TRP A 67 -22.55 -9.73 7.58
C TRP A 67 -22.19 -8.25 7.74
N LEU A 68 -22.96 -7.38 7.08
CA LEU A 68 -22.79 -5.93 7.16
C LEU A 68 -23.16 -5.40 8.55
N GLU A 69 -24.25 -5.93 9.13
CA GLU A 69 -24.66 -5.61 10.50
C GLU A 69 -23.63 -6.08 11.53
N GLU A 70 -23.05 -7.27 11.36
CA GLU A 70 -22.00 -7.78 12.24
C GLU A 70 -20.74 -6.90 12.19
N ALA A 71 -20.35 -6.45 11.00
CA ALA A 71 -19.25 -5.49 10.85
C ALA A 71 -19.55 -4.17 11.59
N GLN A 72 -20.75 -3.63 11.44
CA GLN A 72 -21.18 -2.42 12.15
C GLN A 72 -21.23 -2.60 13.67
N LYS A 73 -21.73 -3.74 14.17
CA LYS A 73 -21.75 -4.10 15.60
C LYS A 73 -20.35 -4.13 16.21
N ARG A 74 -19.35 -4.54 15.43
CA ARG A 74 -17.93 -4.54 15.82
C ARG A 74 -17.27 -3.17 15.72
N GLY A 75 -18.00 -2.14 15.28
CA GLY A 75 -17.54 -0.77 15.15
C GLY A 75 -16.81 -0.47 13.84
N LEU A 76 -16.94 -1.33 12.82
CA LEU A 76 -16.37 -1.10 11.50
C LEU A 76 -17.27 -0.18 10.66
N LYS A 77 -16.65 0.73 9.91
CA LYS A 77 -17.32 1.48 8.84
C LYS A 77 -17.39 0.61 7.61
N VAL A 78 -18.54 0.57 6.95
CA VAL A 78 -18.76 -0.27 5.76
C VAL A 78 -19.26 0.60 4.61
N GLY A 79 -18.50 0.67 3.53
CA GLY A 79 -18.89 1.29 2.27
C GLY A 79 -19.36 0.23 1.27
N LYS A 80 -20.44 0.50 0.55
CA LYS A 80 -20.99 -0.35 -0.52
C LYS A 80 -20.70 0.25 -1.88
N GLN A 81 -20.24 -0.60 -2.79
CA GLN A 81 -20.05 -0.27 -4.20
C GLN A 81 -20.57 -1.40 -5.08
N LEU A 82 -21.12 -1.03 -6.23
CA LEU A 82 -21.55 -1.96 -7.25
C LEU A 82 -21.01 -1.52 -8.61
N THR A 83 -20.43 -2.46 -9.36
CA THR A 83 -19.97 -2.20 -10.73
C THR A 83 -20.68 -3.13 -11.70
N PHE A 84 -21.20 -2.57 -12.79
CA PHE A 84 -21.87 -3.30 -13.85
C PHE A 84 -21.75 -2.54 -15.18
N ALA A 85 -21.82 -3.25 -16.30
CA ALA A 85 -21.87 -2.62 -17.62
C ALA A 85 -23.34 -2.52 -18.08
N THR A 86 -23.72 -1.36 -18.62
CA THR A 86 -25.04 -1.15 -19.22
C THR A 86 -24.96 -0.19 -20.39
N MET A 87 -25.96 -0.22 -21.25
CA MET A 87 -26.10 0.77 -22.31
C MET A 87 -26.58 2.09 -21.73
N THR A 88 -25.94 3.17 -22.16
CA THR A 88 -26.35 4.54 -21.88
C THR A 88 -26.78 5.21 -23.18
N PHE A 89 -27.73 6.13 -23.10
CA PHE A 89 -28.25 6.83 -24.25
C PHE A 89 -28.24 8.35 -24.03
N ALA A 90 -27.81 9.07 -25.07
CA ALA A 90 -28.01 10.50 -25.20
C ALA A 90 -28.94 10.74 -26.39
N GLY A 91 -30.25 10.83 -26.13
CA GLY A 91 -31.26 10.75 -27.20
C GLY A 91 -31.11 9.45 -27.98
N ASP A 92 -30.86 9.54 -29.29
CA ASP A 92 -30.73 8.36 -30.17
C ASP A 92 -29.32 7.76 -30.23
N THR A 93 -28.37 8.24 -29.42
CA THR A 93 -26.97 7.75 -29.47
C THR A 93 -26.69 6.74 -28.36
N PRO A 94 -26.59 5.43 -28.68
CA PRO A 94 -26.21 4.41 -27.70
C PRO A 94 -24.69 4.40 -27.44
N GLN A 95 -24.29 4.30 -26.18
CA GLN A 95 -22.91 4.03 -25.77
C GLN A 95 -22.88 3.07 -24.58
N LEU A 96 -22.04 2.03 -24.67
CA LEU A 96 -21.81 1.11 -23.56
C LEU A 96 -20.96 1.79 -22.50
N ALA A 97 -21.46 1.91 -21.27
CA ALA A 97 -20.73 2.47 -20.14
C ALA A 97 -20.51 1.43 -19.05
N ASN A 98 -19.39 1.54 -18.35
CA ASN A 98 -19.15 0.81 -17.11
C ASN A 98 -19.63 1.67 -15.95
N VAL A 99 -20.75 1.29 -15.36
CA VAL A 99 -21.40 2.01 -14.27
C VAL A 99 -20.82 1.56 -12.94
N LYS A 100 -20.41 2.53 -12.14
CA LYS A 100 -20.02 2.36 -10.75
C LYS A 100 -21.02 3.07 -9.86
N ALA A 101 -21.85 2.31 -9.19
CA ALA A 101 -22.74 2.84 -8.17
C ALA A 101 -22.04 2.81 -6.80
N VAL A 102 -22.10 3.92 -6.09
CA VAL A 102 -21.44 4.11 -4.79
C VAL A 102 -22.43 4.61 -3.75
N ASP A 103 -22.17 4.31 -2.49
CA ASP A 103 -22.88 4.91 -1.38
C ASP A 103 -22.28 6.28 -0.97
N ASP A 104 -22.89 6.91 0.03
CA ASP A 104 -22.48 8.24 0.50
C ASP A 104 -21.14 8.22 1.27
N ILE A 105 -20.71 7.04 1.72
CA ILE A 105 -19.46 6.83 2.47
C ILE A 105 -18.27 6.88 1.52
N TYR A 106 -18.46 6.57 0.24
CA TYR A 106 -17.40 6.62 -0.75
C TYR A 106 -16.91 8.05 -1.07
N PRO A 107 -15.60 8.26 -1.29
CA PRO A 107 -14.50 7.36 -0.93
C PRO A 107 -14.24 7.39 0.59
N MET A 108 -13.96 6.22 1.19
CA MET A 108 -13.62 6.14 2.62
C MET A 108 -12.20 6.66 2.89
N TYR A 109 -11.28 6.35 1.98
CA TYR A 109 -9.91 6.83 1.95
C TYR A 109 -9.53 7.22 0.51
N GLY A 110 -8.54 8.11 0.36
CA GLY A 110 -8.16 8.68 -0.93
C GLY A 110 -9.06 9.82 -1.37
N ASP A 111 -8.66 10.48 -2.45
CA ASP A 111 -9.35 11.66 -2.98
C ASP A 111 -10.03 11.37 -4.32
N LEU A 112 -11.30 11.74 -4.42
CA LEU A 112 -12.09 11.65 -5.65
C LEU A 112 -12.00 13.00 -6.36
N GLN A 113 -11.25 13.05 -7.46
CA GLN A 113 -11.12 14.26 -8.24
C GLN A 113 -12.27 14.37 -9.24
N THR A 114 -13.09 15.40 -9.06
CA THR A 114 -14.23 15.72 -9.92
C THR A 114 -14.13 17.13 -10.47
N ASN A 115 -14.91 17.42 -11.49
CA ASN A 115 -15.12 18.77 -11.99
C ASN A 115 -16.63 19.08 -12.10
N PRO A 116 -17.16 20.05 -11.32
CA PRO A 116 -16.55 20.81 -10.22
C PRO A 116 -15.91 19.95 -9.09
N PRO A 117 -14.90 20.46 -8.35
CA PRO A 117 -14.21 19.70 -7.30
C PRO A 117 -15.11 19.37 -6.11
N GLY A 118 -14.94 18.17 -5.54
CA GLY A 118 -15.66 17.70 -4.35
C GLY A 118 -17.10 17.24 -4.59
N LEU A 119 -17.48 17.00 -5.85
CA LEU A 119 -18.79 16.47 -6.19
C LEU A 119 -18.88 14.99 -5.81
N LYS A 120 -20.02 14.61 -5.24
CA LYS A 120 -20.40 13.21 -5.02
C LYS A 120 -21.69 12.93 -5.79
N PRO A 121 -21.86 11.71 -6.33
CA PRO A 121 -23.10 11.33 -6.98
C PRO A 121 -24.24 11.29 -5.95
N GLN A 122 -25.19 12.19 -6.10
CA GLN A 122 -26.44 12.20 -5.33
C GLN A 122 -27.52 11.41 -6.06
N ALA A 123 -28.55 10.96 -5.34
CA ALA A 123 -29.70 10.31 -5.95
C ALA A 123 -30.35 11.20 -7.03
N GLY A 124 -30.59 10.65 -8.21
CA GLY A 124 -31.06 11.35 -9.40
C GLY A 124 -29.95 12.01 -10.23
N SER A 125 -28.69 11.89 -9.83
CA SER A 125 -27.56 12.51 -10.52
C SER A 125 -26.41 11.54 -10.79
N VAL A 126 -25.64 11.84 -11.84
CA VAL A 126 -24.50 11.04 -12.29
C VAL A 126 -23.30 11.92 -12.55
N LEU A 127 -22.12 11.33 -12.37
CA LEU A 127 -20.84 11.91 -12.78
C LEU A 127 -20.27 11.06 -13.90
N LEU A 128 -19.91 11.68 -15.02
CA LEU A 128 -19.41 10.95 -16.19
C LEU A 128 -17.91 11.14 -16.33
N ALA A 129 -17.21 10.13 -16.85
CA ALA A 129 -15.83 10.35 -17.28
C ALA A 129 -15.81 11.33 -18.48
N PRO A 130 -14.80 12.21 -18.60
CA PRO A 130 -14.67 13.16 -19.73
C PRO A 130 -14.78 12.48 -21.10
N ARG A 131 -14.26 11.25 -21.22
CA ARG A 131 -14.37 10.45 -22.44
C ARG A 131 -15.81 10.08 -22.79
N LEU A 132 -16.65 9.75 -21.81
CA LEU A 132 -18.06 9.42 -22.06
C LEU A 132 -18.84 10.66 -22.49
N MET A 133 -18.59 11.80 -21.84
CA MET A 133 -19.20 13.07 -22.22
C MET A 133 -18.83 13.49 -23.64
N ALA A 134 -17.56 13.33 -24.03
CA ALA A 134 -17.10 13.60 -25.38
C ALA A 134 -17.74 12.66 -26.44
N LEU A 135 -17.87 11.37 -26.12
CA LEU A 135 -18.47 10.38 -27.03
C LEU A 135 -19.97 10.62 -27.26
N LEU A 136 -20.68 11.07 -26.24
CA LEU A 136 -22.12 11.36 -26.29
C LEU A 136 -22.43 12.84 -26.58
N ASN A 137 -21.40 13.68 -26.72
CA ASN A 137 -21.51 15.13 -26.88
C ASN A 137 -22.39 15.81 -25.81
N LEU A 138 -22.27 15.35 -24.56
CA LEU A 138 -23.04 15.81 -23.40
C LEU A 138 -22.26 16.83 -22.57
N LYS A 139 -22.97 17.71 -21.86
CA LYS A 139 -22.41 18.71 -20.95
C LYS A 139 -22.99 18.57 -19.53
N THR A 140 -22.29 19.15 -18.57
CA THR A 140 -22.79 19.25 -17.19
C THR A 140 -24.11 19.99 -17.17
N GLY A 141 -25.13 19.39 -16.54
CA GLY A 141 -26.49 19.89 -16.48
C GLY A 141 -27.47 19.16 -17.39
N ASP A 142 -26.99 18.48 -18.43
CA ASP A 142 -27.82 17.67 -19.34
C ASP A 142 -28.33 16.39 -18.66
N THR A 143 -29.16 15.63 -19.36
CA THR A 143 -29.66 14.33 -18.91
C THR A 143 -29.10 13.20 -19.76
N ILE A 144 -28.91 12.04 -19.14
CA ILE A 144 -28.48 10.81 -19.78
C ILE A 144 -29.38 9.66 -19.30
N ASP A 145 -29.75 8.79 -20.21
CA ASP A 145 -30.47 7.57 -19.87
C ASP A 145 -29.46 6.45 -19.59
N VAL A 146 -29.62 5.79 -18.45
CA VAL A 146 -28.77 4.69 -17.98
C VAL A 146 -29.68 3.48 -17.76
N GLY A 147 -29.67 2.56 -18.73
CA GLY A 147 -30.73 1.55 -18.82
C GLY A 147 -32.09 2.23 -18.93
N ASP A 148 -32.99 1.93 -17.98
CA ASP A 148 -34.35 2.49 -17.94
C ASP A 148 -34.46 3.80 -17.14
N ALA A 149 -33.38 4.27 -16.51
CA ALA A 149 -33.40 5.46 -15.65
C ALA A 149 -32.83 6.69 -16.36
N THR A 150 -33.58 7.80 -16.36
CA THR A 150 -33.07 9.12 -16.78
C THR A 150 -32.45 9.84 -15.59
N LEU A 151 -31.17 10.21 -15.70
CA LEU A 151 -30.40 10.85 -14.63
C LEU A 151 -29.75 12.15 -15.11
N ARG A 152 -29.58 13.12 -14.21
CA ARG A 152 -28.96 14.40 -14.53
C ARG A 152 -27.44 14.36 -14.36
N ILE A 153 -26.71 14.93 -15.29
CA ILE A 153 -25.25 15.04 -15.24
C ILE A 153 -24.88 16.16 -14.27
N ALA A 154 -24.33 15.80 -13.11
CA ALA A 154 -23.87 16.75 -12.10
C ALA A 154 -22.45 17.26 -12.38
N GLY A 155 -21.63 16.49 -13.11
CA GLY A 155 -20.26 16.87 -13.44
C GLY A 155 -19.43 15.70 -13.96
N GLU A 156 -18.13 15.90 -13.94
CA GLU A 156 -17.14 14.97 -14.48
C GLU A 156 -16.35 14.27 -13.37
N VAL A 157 -16.02 12.99 -13.58
CA VAL A 157 -15.04 12.25 -12.78
C VAL A 157 -13.69 12.27 -13.50
N ILE A 158 -12.71 12.97 -12.94
CA ILE A 158 -11.35 13.05 -13.48
C ILE A 158 -10.54 11.84 -13.03
N GLN A 159 -10.53 11.57 -11.73
CA GLN A 159 -9.75 10.49 -11.14
C GLN A 159 -10.46 9.89 -9.93
N GLU A 160 -10.53 8.55 -9.89
CA GLU A 160 -11.02 7.81 -8.73
C GLU A 160 -9.85 7.24 -7.94
N PRO A 161 -9.92 7.24 -6.60
CA PRO A 161 -8.84 6.71 -5.76
C PRO A 161 -8.66 5.20 -5.94
N ASP A 162 -9.74 4.45 -6.11
CA ASP A 162 -9.75 2.99 -6.29
C ASP A 162 -9.80 2.52 -7.75
N SER A 163 -9.49 3.42 -8.69
CA SER A 163 -9.30 3.07 -10.08
C SER A 163 -7.96 2.36 -10.26
N GLY A 164 -7.98 1.02 -10.13
CA GLY A 164 -6.85 0.21 -10.57
C GLY A 164 -6.47 0.51 -12.03
N PHE A 165 -5.17 0.46 -12.34
CA PHE A 165 -4.68 0.64 -13.70
C PHE A 165 -5.15 -0.51 -14.59
N ASN A 166 -6.12 -0.24 -15.48
CA ASN A 166 -6.64 -1.22 -16.44
C ASN A 166 -6.55 -0.67 -17.87
N PRO A 167 -5.47 -0.98 -18.61
CA PRO A 167 -5.27 -0.49 -19.98
C PRO A 167 -6.28 -1.09 -20.98
N PHE A 168 -7.01 -2.14 -20.60
CA PHE A 168 -8.02 -2.80 -21.44
C PHE A 168 -9.44 -2.36 -21.12
N GLN A 169 -9.64 -1.32 -20.31
CA GLN A 169 -10.98 -0.82 -20.01
C GLN A 169 -11.56 -0.10 -21.25
N MET A 170 -12.29 -0.86 -22.07
CA MET A 170 -12.85 -0.39 -23.34
C MET A 170 -14.07 0.53 -23.15
N ALA A 171 -14.91 0.25 -22.15
CA ALA A 171 -16.09 1.05 -21.86
C ALA A 171 -15.74 2.23 -20.93
N PRO A 172 -16.08 3.47 -21.31
CA PRO A 172 -15.88 4.64 -20.46
C PRO A 172 -16.73 4.54 -19.17
N ARG A 173 -16.31 5.23 -18.11
CA ARG A 173 -16.93 5.13 -16.79
C ARG A 173 -18.07 6.12 -16.60
N LEU A 174 -19.07 5.68 -15.84
CA LEU A 174 -20.15 6.48 -15.29
C LEU A 174 -20.26 6.16 -13.80
N MET A 175 -20.35 7.18 -12.96
CA MET A 175 -20.53 7.03 -11.52
C MET A 175 -21.93 7.52 -11.11
N MET A 176 -22.63 6.75 -10.30
CA MET A 176 -23.99 7.05 -9.83
C MET A 176 -24.16 6.70 -8.35
N ASN A 177 -25.28 7.12 -7.74
CA ASN A 177 -25.62 6.71 -6.39
C ASN A 177 -26.22 5.31 -6.37
N LEU A 178 -25.91 4.51 -5.34
CA LEU A 178 -26.44 3.15 -5.17
C LEU A 178 -27.98 3.12 -5.14
N ALA A 179 -28.63 4.17 -4.64
CA ALA A 179 -30.09 4.28 -4.56
C ALA A 179 -30.79 4.35 -5.93
N ASP A 180 -30.07 4.66 -7.00
CA ASP A 180 -30.64 4.74 -8.35
C ASP A 180 -30.45 3.46 -9.16
N VAL A 181 -29.66 2.50 -8.66
CA VAL A 181 -29.34 1.26 -9.40
C VAL A 181 -30.60 0.49 -9.77
N ASP A 182 -31.52 0.31 -8.82
CA ASP A 182 -32.75 -0.45 -9.04
C ASP A 182 -33.63 0.19 -10.12
N LYS A 183 -33.58 1.52 -10.27
CA LYS A 183 -34.32 2.26 -11.30
C LYS A 183 -33.77 2.00 -12.70
N THR A 184 -32.50 1.63 -12.84
CA THR A 184 -31.87 1.40 -14.16
C THR A 184 -32.35 0.13 -14.85
N GLY A 185 -32.96 -0.81 -14.12
CA GLY A 185 -33.33 -2.12 -14.66
C GLY A 185 -32.16 -2.99 -15.13
N ALA A 186 -30.90 -2.53 -14.99
CA ALA A 186 -29.71 -3.18 -15.53
C ALA A 186 -29.25 -4.39 -14.69
N VAL A 187 -29.60 -4.41 -13.40
CA VAL A 187 -29.26 -5.48 -12.47
C VAL A 187 -30.39 -6.49 -12.44
N GLN A 188 -30.28 -7.51 -13.30
CA GLN A 188 -31.24 -8.61 -13.40
C GLN A 188 -30.58 -9.95 -13.04
N PRO A 189 -31.36 -11.00 -12.72
CA PRO A 189 -30.83 -12.34 -12.58
C PRO A 189 -30.05 -12.76 -13.84
N GLY A 190 -28.74 -12.98 -13.70
CA GLY A 190 -27.83 -13.30 -14.81
C GLY A 190 -26.93 -12.14 -15.26
N SER A 191 -27.20 -10.90 -14.82
CA SER A 191 -26.31 -9.76 -15.06
C SER A 191 -24.94 -9.98 -14.39
N ARG A 192 -23.87 -9.61 -15.10
CA ARG A 192 -22.51 -9.66 -14.56
C ARG A 192 -22.25 -8.42 -13.72
N VAL A 193 -22.57 -8.53 -12.43
CA VAL A 193 -22.30 -7.48 -11.45
C VAL A 193 -21.10 -7.83 -10.58
N THR A 194 -20.39 -6.83 -10.11
CA THR A 194 -19.33 -6.98 -9.10
C THR A 194 -19.64 -6.07 -7.93
N TRP A 195 -20.05 -6.67 -6.82
CA TRP A 195 -20.17 -6.01 -5.54
C TRP A 195 -18.78 -5.86 -4.92
N ARG A 196 -18.48 -4.68 -4.40
CA ARG A 196 -17.31 -4.42 -3.56
C ARG A 196 -17.76 -3.75 -2.28
N TYR A 197 -17.46 -4.37 -1.16
CA TYR A 197 -17.69 -3.80 0.16
C TYR A 197 -16.34 -3.37 0.72
N LYS A 198 -16.23 -2.13 1.15
CA LYS A 198 -15.02 -1.54 1.75
C LYS A 198 -15.23 -1.46 3.24
N PHE A 199 -14.25 -1.92 4.02
CA PHE A 199 -14.30 -1.91 5.48
C PHE A 199 -13.19 -0.99 5.99
N GLY A 200 -13.52 -0.16 6.97
CA GLY A 200 -12.55 0.67 7.67
C GLY A 200 -12.72 0.61 9.18
N GLY A 201 -11.61 0.60 9.91
CA GLY A 201 -11.65 0.45 11.37
C GLY A 201 -10.28 0.18 11.99
N ASN A 202 -10.27 -0.16 13.27
CA ASN A 202 -9.03 -0.58 13.94
C ASN A 202 -8.63 -1.98 13.45
N GLU A 203 -7.32 -2.23 13.33
CA GLU A 203 -6.74 -3.51 12.92
C GLU A 203 -7.27 -4.69 13.76
N ASN A 204 -7.38 -4.53 15.09
CA ASN A 204 -7.94 -5.57 15.96
C ASN A 204 -9.41 -5.90 15.64
N GLN A 205 -10.21 -4.90 15.24
CA GLN A 205 -11.61 -5.10 14.87
C GLN A 205 -11.71 -5.81 13.51
N LEU A 206 -10.86 -5.41 12.56
CA LEU A 206 -10.79 -6.00 11.22
C LEU A 206 -10.35 -7.46 11.29
N ASP A 207 -9.30 -7.78 12.06
CA ASP A 207 -8.81 -9.15 12.24
C ASP A 207 -9.85 -10.04 12.91
N GLY A 208 -10.55 -9.51 13.92
CA GLY A 208 -11.63 -10.23 14.59
C GLY A 208 -12.81 -10.53 13.65
N TYR A 209 -13.15 -9.58 12.77
CA TYR A 209 -14.20 -9.76 11.77
C TYR A 209 -13.75 -10.70 10.64
N GLU A 210 -12.51 -10.59 10.18
CA GLU A 210 -11.92 -11.46 9.16
C GLU A 210 -11.95 -12.93 9.59
N LYS A 211 -11.52 -13.25 10.81
CA LYS A 211 -11.59 -14.62 11.35
C LYS A 211 -13.02 -15.18 11.40
N TRP A 212 -14.02 -14.32 11.62
CA TRP A 212 -15.42 -14.72 11.63
C TRP A 212 -15.98 -14.88 10.20
N LEU A 213 -15.56 -14.03 9.27
CA LEU A 213 -16.07 -13.98 7.89
C LEU A 213 -15.46 -15.06 6.99
N LEU A 214 -14.14 -15.26 7.05
CA LEU A 214 -13.39 -16.22 6.21
C LEU A 214 -14.04 -17.62 6.10
N PRO A 215 -14.46 -18.28 7.21
CA PRO A 215 -15.09 -19.61 7.11
C PRO A 215 -16.47 -19.61 6.44
N GLN A 216 -17.10 -18.45 6.31
CA GLN A 216 -18.43 -18.30 5.68
C GLN A 216 -18.34 -17.91 4.20
N LEU A 217 -17.14 -17.61 3.69
CA LEU A 217 -16.95 -17.15 2.32
C LEU A 217 -17.23 -18.27 1.31
N LYS A 218 -17.96 -17.91 0.26
CA LYS A 218 -18.16 -18.76 -0.90
C LYS A 218 -16.95 -18.68 -1.85
N PRO A 219 -16.72 -19.68 -2.72
CA PRO A 219 -15.60 -19.66 -3.68
C PRO A 219 -15.58 -18.44 -4.63
N GLU A 220 -16.75 -17.86 -4.89
CA GLU A 220 -16.95 -16.66 -5.72
C GLU A 220 -16.67 -15.34 -4.98
N GLN A 221 -16.51 -15.40 -3.66
CA GLN A 221 -16.23 -14.26 -2.81
C GLN A 221 -14.74 -14.20 -2.50
N ARG A 222 -14.17 -12.99 -2.54
CA ARG A 222 -12.76 -12.76 -2.27
C ARG A 222 -12.63 -11.64 -1.26
N TRP A 223 -12.00 -11.95 -0.14
CA TRP A 223 -11.56 -10.98 0.85
C TRP A 223 -10.15 -10.50 0.48
N TYR A 224 -9.95 -9.19 0.48
CA TYR A 224 -8.68 -8.53 0.18
C TYR A 224 -8.25 -7.71 1.39
N GLY A 225 -6.98 -7.86 1.75
CA GLY A 225 -6.30 -6.97 2.69
C GLY A 225 -5.21 -6.13 2.04
N LEU A 226 -4.69 -5.17 2.80
CA LEU A 226 -3.61 -4.25 2.37
C LEU A 226 -2.36 -5.00 1.91
N GLU A 227 -2.06 -6.12 2.54
CA GLU A 227 -0.90 -6.97 2.24
C GLU A 227 -1.18 -7.99 1.12
N GLN A 228 -2.46 -8.28 0.83
CA GLN A 228 -2.90 -9.32 -0.10
C GLN A 228 -3.46 -8.75 -1.42
N ASP A 229 -3.31 -7.45 -1.69
CA ASP A 229 -3.74 -6.90 -2.96
C ASP A 229 -2.81 -7.40 -4.08
N GLU A 230 -3.26 -8.43 -4.81
CA GLU A 230 -2.62 -9.04 -5.97
C GLU A 230 -2.52 -8.09 -7.20
N GLY A 231 -2.66 -6.78 -6.99
CA GLY A 231 -2.32 -5.77 -7.97
C GLY A 231 -0.86 -5.90 -8.43
N ALA A 232 -0.59 -5.50 -9.68
CA ALA A 232 0.77 -5.52 -10.23
C ALA A 232 1.78 -4.73 -9.38
N LEU A 233 1.29 -3.73 -8.63
CA LEU A 233 2.09 -2.91 -7.72
C LEU A 233 2.49 -3.68 -6.45
N GLY A 234 1.56 -4.35 -5.76
CA GLY A 234 1.84 -5.12 -4.53
C GLY A 234 2.92 -6.19 -4.75
N ARG A 235 2.76 -7.02 -5.79
CA ARG A 235 3.75 -8.05 -6.15
C ARG A 235 5.11 -7.51 -6.59
N SER A 236 5.15 -6.34 -7.21
CA SER A 236 6.43 -5.72 -7.59
C SER A 236 7.15 -5.13 -6.37
N MET A 237 6.36 -4.67 -5.40
CA MET A 237 6.87 -4.10 -4.16
C MET A 237 7.38 -5.14 -3.18
N GLU A 238 6.63 -6.24 -3.01
CA GLU A 238 7.08 -7.39 -2.19
C GLU A 238 8.42 -7.94 -2.70
N ARG A 239 8.57 -8.05 -4.04
CA ARG A 239 9.84 -8.43 -4.66
C ARG A 239 10.97 -7.42 -4.39
N SER A 240 10.65 -6.12 -4.40
CA SER A 240 11.62 -5.07 -4.09
C SER A 240 12.06 -5.13 -2.62
N GLN A 241 11.15 -5.41 -1.69
CA GLN A 241 11.46 -5.61 -0.27
C GLN A 241 12.35 -6.83 -0.06
N GLN A 242 12.04 -7.96 -0.69
CA GLN A 242 12.89 -9.16 -0.64
C GLN A 242 14.29 -8.88 -1.19
N PHE A 243 14.41 -8.13 -2.29
CA PHE A 243 15.70 -7.74 -2.84
C PHE A 243 16.51 -6.83 -1.91
N LEU A 244 15.85 -5.86 -1.24
CA LEU A 244 16.49 -4.99 -0.26
C LEU A 244 16.97 -5.78 0.97
N LEU A 245 16.18 -6.73 1.47
CA LEU A 245 16.57 -7.60 2.57
C LEU A 245 17.76 -8.50 2.20
N LEU A 246 17.77 -9.06 0.98
CA LEU A 246 18.91 -9.84 0.49
C LEU A 246 20.17 -8.97 0.33
N SER A 247 20.02 -7.75 -0.20
CA SER A 247 21.13 -6.78 -0.34
C SER A 247 21.69 -6.35 1.02
N ALA A 248 20.80 -6.18 2.02
CA ALA A 248 21.17 -5.92 3.41
C ALA A 248 22.05 -7.03 3.98
N LEU A 249 21.61 -8.29 3.83
CA LEU A 249 22.33 -9.47 4.30
C LEU A 249 23.71 -9.60 3.64
N LEU A 250 23.80 -9.35 2.33
CA LEU A 250 25.07 -9.37 1.60
C LEU A 250 26.04 -8.27 2.08
N THR A 251 25.53 -7.07 2.32
CA THR A 251 26.34 -5.95 2.83
C THR A 251 26.82 -6.22 4.25
N LEU A 252 25.97 -6.83 5.09
CA LEU A 252 26.34 -7.26 6.44
C LEU A 252 27.46 -8.31 6.40
N LEU A 253 27.36 -9.31 5.52
CA LEU A 253 28.41 -10.32 5.34
C LEU A 253 29.73 -9.70 4.90
N LEU A 254 29.70 -8.74 3.97
CA LEU A 254 30.89 -8.05 3.50
C LEU A 254 31.52 -7.18 4.61
N ALA A 255 30.71 -6.53 5.44
CA ALA A 255 31.18 -5.78 6.60
C ALA A 255 31.87 -6.70 7.63
N VAL A 256 31.28 -7.86 7.93
CA VAL A 256 31.88 -8.86 8.84
C VAL A 256 33.22 -9.37 8.29
N ALA A 257 33.31 -9.64 6.99
CA ALA A 257 34.54 -10.06 6.34
C ALA A 257 35.63 -8.96 6.41
N ALA A 258 35.27 -7.70 6.15
CA ALA A 258 36.20 -6.58 6.23
C ALA A 258 36.75 -6.40 7.65
N VAL A 259 35.90 -6.50 8.68
CA VAL A 259 36.30 -6.45 10.08
C VAL A 259 37.24 -7.61 10.43
N ALA A 260 36.94 -8.83 9.97
CA ALA A 260 37.79 -10.01 10.18
C ALA A 260 39.20 -9.82 9.57
N VAL A 261 39.29 -9.27 8.35
CA VAL A 261 40.57 -8.96 7.70
C VAL A 261 41.33 -7.88 8.46
N ALA A 262 40.66 -6.81 8.90
CA ALA A 262 41.27 -5.73 9.67
C ALA A 262 41.81 -6.22 11.02
N MET A 263 41.06 -7.06 11.74
CA MET A 263 41.50 -7.69 12.98
C MET A 263 42.72 -8.59 12.75
N ASN A 264 42.71 -9.42 11.69
CA ASN A 264 43.84 -10.29 11.37
C ASN A 264 45.11 -9.48 11.03
N HIS A 265 44.96 -8.37 10.30
CA HIS A 265 46.06 -7.45 10.01
C HIS A 265 46.61 -6.79 11.29
N TYR A 266 45.74 -6.36 12.20
CA TYR A 266 46.14 -5.79 13.48
C TYR A 266 46.89 -6.79 14.37
N CYS A 267 46.38 -8.02 14.51
CA CYS A 267 47.06 -9.09 15.26
C CYS A 267 48.45 -9.38 14.70
N ARG A 268 48.60 -9.47 13.37
CA ARG A 268 49.91 -9.68 12.73
C ARG A 268 50.86 -8.51 12.96
N ARG A 269 50.36 -7.27 12.96
CA ARG A 269 51.18 -6.07 13.20
C ARG A 269 51.62 -5.96 14.67
N SER A 270 50.75 -6.28 15.62
CA SER A 270 51.11 -6.33 17.05
C SER A 270 52.11 -7.44 17.37
N LEU A 271 52.00 -8.62 16.74
CA LEU A 271 53.00 -9.69 16.88
C LEU A 271 54.37 -9.29 16.34
N ARG A 272 54.41 -8.49 15.26
CA ARG A 272 55.67 -7.97 14.69
C ARG A 272 56.26 -6.81 15.51
N SER A 273 55.44 -6.12 16.29
CA SER A 273 55.86 -5.07 17.23
C SER A 273 56.31 -5.62 18.60
N GLY A 274 55.88 -6.83 18.98
CA GLY A 274 56.24 -7.49 20.25
C GLY A 274 57.44 -8.44 20.17
N GLY A 275 58.06 -8.56 18.99
CA GLY A 275 59.17 -9.48 18.73
C GLY A 275 60.47 -8.77 18.37
N ASP A 276 61.05 -8.02 19.31
CA ASP A 276 62.48 -7.73 19.29
C ASP A 276 63.16 -8.33 20.54
N PRO A 277 63.64 -9.59 20.47
CA PRO A 277 64.44 -10.17 21.54
C PRO A 277 65.88 -9.64 21.60
N GLN A 278 66.29 -8.68 20.76
CA GLN A 278 67.69 -8.20 20.75
C GLN A 278 68.02 -7.06 21.71
N ASN A 279 67.05 -6.46 22.42
CA ASN A 279 67.33 -5.32 23.32
C ASN A 279 67.17 -5.62 24.84
N ALA A 280 67.11 -6.90 25.23
CA ALA A 280 67.04 -7.32 26.64
C ALA A 280 68.40 -7.71 27.26
N GLY A 281 69.52 -7.47 26.56
CA GLY A 281 70.86 -7.89 26.99
C GLY A 281 71.74 -6.83 27.68
N GLY A 282 71.29 -5.58 27.84
CA GLY A 282 72.20 -4.45 28.09
C GLY A 282 72.25 -3.82 29.49
N ARG A 283 71.43 -4.23 30.47
CA ARG A 283 71.31 -3.48 31.75
C ARG A 283 71.36 -4.33 33.01
N ALA A 284 72.27 -5.30 33.07
CA ALA A 284 72.56 -6.04 34.31
C ALA A 284 74.06 -6.30 34.48
N ARG A 285 74.87 -5.25 34.68
CA ARG A 285 76.20 -5.28 35.32
C ARG A 285 76.82 -3.88 35.32
N ALA A 286 76.63 -3.12 36.40
CA ALA A 286 77.56 -2.09 36.91
C ALA A 286 76.89 -1.29 38.05
N THR A 287 76.77 -1.89 39.22
CA THR A 287 76.78 -1.20 40.53
C THR A 287 77.31 -2.17 41.58
N ALA A 288 78.64 -2.23 41.66
CA ALA A 288 79.43 -2.49 42.85
C ALA A 288 80.72 -1.68 42.69
#